data_AF-F6HIU7-F1
#
_entry.id   AF-F6HIU7-F1
#
_cell.length_a   1.000
_cell.length_b   1.000
_cell.length_c   1.000
_cell.angle_alpha   90.00
_cell.angle_beta   90.00
_cell.angle_gamma   90.00
#
_symmetry.space_group_name_H-M   'P 1'
#
loop_
_entity.id
_entity.type
_entity.pdbx_description
1 polymer ?
#
loop_
_entity_poly.entity_id
_entity_poly.type
_entity_poly.pdbx_seq_one_letter_code
_entity_poly.pdbx_strand_id
1 'polypeptide(L)' 'MKELDVESFCNACGLVTSSDEWENKFLSTKQTNFHYPKEVFPSYCLMGLEHF' A
#
# COMPACT_ATOMS: atom_id res chain seq x y z
N MET A 1 -9.02 3.27 8.92
CA MET A 1 -8.94 3.26 7.44
C MET A 1 -9.96 2.27 6.93
N LYS A 2 -10.61 2.56 5.81
CA LYS A 2 -11.40 1.55 5.09
C LYS A 2 -10.45 0.67 4.28
N GLU A 3 -10.86 -0.55 3.99
CA GLU A 3 -10.07 -1.50 3.18
C GLU A 3 -9.67 -0.92 1.81
N LEU A 4 -10.59 -0.22 1.16
CA LEU A 4 -10.35 0.48 -0.11
C LEU A 4 -9.27 1.58 -0.02
N ASP A 5 -9.16 2.22 1.15
CA ASP A 5 -8.13 3.25 1.38
C ASP A 5 -6.74 2.60 1.46
N VAL A 6 -6.66 1.41 2.09
CA VAL A 6 -5.42 0.63 2.22
C VAL A 6 -4.98 0.09 0.86
N GLU A 7 -5.92 -0.45 0.08
CA GLU A 7 -5.63 -0.95 -1.27
C GLU A 7 -5.15 0.17 -2.20
N SER A 8 -5.83 1.32 -2.19
CA SER A 8 -5.42 2.49 -2.97
C SER A 8 -4.03 2.98 -2.58
N PHE A 9 -3.71 2.95 -1.29
CA PHE A 9 -2.39 3.28 -0.78
C PHE A 9 -1.31 2.29 -1.26
N CYS A 10 -1.55 0.99 -1.15
CA CYS A 10 -0.63 -0.03 -1.65
C CYS A 10 -0.34 0.16 -3.13
N ASN A 11 -1.37 0.38 -3.94
CA ASN A 11 -1.24 0.63 -5.38
C ASN A 11 -0.42 1.91 -5.67
N ALA A 12 -0.65 2.98 -4.91
CA ALA A 12 0.13 4.22 -5.05
C ALA A 12 1.60 4.07 -4.65
N CYS A 13 1.92 3.08 -3.81
CA CYS A 13 3.29 2.69 -3.48
C CYS A 13 3.89 1.69 -4.49
N GLY A 14 3.18 1.34 -5.56
CA GLY A 14 3.60 0.33 -6.54
C GLY A 14 3.54 -1.10 -6.04
N LEU A 15 2.82 -1.34 -4.95
CA LEU A 15 2.56 -2.67 -4.42
C LEU A 15 1.35 -3.25 -5.13
N VAL A 16 1.48 -4.51 -5.56
CA VAL A 16 0.37 -5.26 -6.15
C VAL A 16 -0.30 -6.06 -5.03
N THR A 17 -1.60 -5.89 -4.87
CA THR A 17 -2.44 -6.71 -4.00
C THR A 17 -2.93 -7.95 -4.75
N SER A 18 -2.94 -9.09 -4.07
CA SER A 18 -3.51 -10.35 -4.57
C SER A 18 -4.64 -10.79 -3.66
N SER A 19 -5.57 -11.58 -4.19
CA SER A 19 -6.65 -12.20 -3.42
C SER A 19 -6.47 -13.72 -3.34
N ASP A 20 -6.80 -14.30 -2.20
CA ASP A 20 -6.87 -15.76 -2.05
C ASP A 20 -8.23 -16.31 -2.53
N GLU A 21 -8.44 -17.62 -2.37
CA GLU A 21 -9.68 -18.30 -2.75
C GLU A 21 -10.92 -17.83 -1.96
N TRP A 22 -10.70 -17.11 -0.85
CA TRP A 22 -11.75 -16.51 -0.01
C TRP A 22 -11.83 -14.99 -0.18
N GLU A 23 -11.24 -14.45 -1.24
CA GLU A 23 -11.17 -13.01 -1.56
C GLU A 23 -10.38 -12.15 -0.56
N ASN A 24 -9.63 -12.75 0.37
CA ASN A 24 -8.80 -11.98 1.29
C ASN A 24 -7.63 -11.32 0.54
N LYS A 25 -7.51 -10.00 0.66
CA LYS A 25 -6.41 -9.25 0.04
C LYS A 25 -5.12 -9.42 0.84
N PHE A 26 -4.03 -9.72 0.15
CA PHE A 26 -2.69 -9.80 0.73
C PHE A 26 -1.64 -9.19 -0.20
N LEU A 27 -0.51 -8.83 0.40
CA LEU A 27 0.68 -8.37 -0.33
C LEU A 27 1.64 -9.53 -0.51
N SER A 28 2.21 -9.65 -1.70
CA SER A 28 3.26 -10.63 -1.94
C SER A 28 4.54 -10.20 -1.20
N THR A 29 5.20 -11.16 -0.56
CA THR A 29 6.38 -10.90 0.28
C THR A 29 7.65 -10.55 -0.50
N LYS A 30 7.64 -10.71 -1.83
CA LYS A 30 8.80 -10.46 -2.72
C LYS A 30 8.45 -9.47 -3.83
N GLN A 31 8.13 -8.24 -3.46
CA GLN A 31 7.85 -7.16 -4.40
C GLN A 31 9.00 -6.16 -4.43
N THR A 32 9.58 -5.93 -5.61
CA THR A 32 10.70 -4.99 -5.82
C THR A 32 10.23 -3.62 -6.30
N ASN A 33 8.94 -3.47 -6.61
CA ASN A 33 8.38 -2.26 -7.20
C ASN A 33 7.90 -1.23 -6.16
N PHE A 34 8.20 -1.48 -4.88
CA PHE A 34 7.89 -0.53 -3.82
C PHE A 34 8.58 0.81 -4.11
N HIS A 35 7.79 1.86 -4.12
CA HIS A 35 8.28 3.23 -4.24
C HIS A 35 7.47 4.13 -3.31
N TYR A 36 8.11 5.22 -2.90
CA TYR A 36 7.40 6.25 -2.14
C TYR A 36 6.33 6.90 -3.02
N PRO A 37 5.06 6.95 -2.59
CA PRO A 37 3.99 7.52 -3.39
C PRO A 37 4.28 9.00 -3.66
N LYS A 38 4.32 9.40 -4.94
CA LYS A 38 4.62 10.78 -5.36
C LYS A 38 3.50 11.76 -4.99
N GLU A 39 2.27 11.27 -4.97
CA GLU A 39 1.14 12.00 -4.38
C GLU A 39 1.07 11.65 -2.90
N VAL A 40 1.42 12.63 -2.07
CA VAL A 40 1.15 12.60 -0.63
C VAL A 40 -0.36 12.60 -0.49
N PHE A 41 -0.98 11.49 -0.09
CA PHE A 41 -2.37 11.64 0.28
C PHE A 41 -2.42 12.33 1.64
N PRO A 42 -3.14 13.45 1.76
CA PRO A 42 -3.16 14.25 2.97
C PRO A 42 -3.70 13.51 4.20
N SER A 43 -4.44 12.42 4.00
CA SER A 43 -5.11 11.65 5.05
C SER A 43 -4.21 10.61 5.73
N TYR A 44 -3.01 10.34 5.22
CA TYR A 44 -2.09 9.39 5.83
C TYR A 44 -0.78 10.07 6.15
N CYS A 45 -0.71 10.55 7.40
CA CYS A 45 0.57 10.75 8.03
C CYS A 45 1.22 9.36 8.15
N LEU A 46 2.17 9.05 7.27
CA LEU A 46 2.99 7.84 7.37
C LEU A 46 3.91 7.99 8.57
N MET A 47 3.34 7.84 9.77
CA MET A 47 4.08 7.86 11.02
C MET A 47 5.11 6.74 10.98
N GLY A 48 6.39 7.11 10.77
CA GLY A 48 7.51 6.18 10.62
C GLY A 48 8.32 6.31 9.32
N LEU A 49 7.87 7.11 8.35
CA LEU A 49 8.62 7.40 7.11
C LEU A 49 9.39 8.73 7.16
N GLU A 50 9.32 9.46 8.27
CA GLU A 50 10.03 10.73 8.50
C GLU A 50 11.56 10.57 8.63
N HIS A 51 12.10 9.36 8.46
CA HIS A 51 13.50 9.03 8.78
C HIS A 51 14.25 8.25 7.70
N PHE A 52 13.81 8.30 6.44
CA PHE A 52 14.53 7.69 5.30
C PHE A 52 14.99 8.74 4.29
#